data_AF-A0A0C9N6C2-F1
#
_entry.id   AF-A0A0C9N6C2-F1
#
_cell.length_a   1.000
_cell.length_b   1.000
_cell.length_c   1.000
_cell.angle_alpha   90.00
_cell.angle_beta   90.00
_cell.angle_gamma   90.00
#
_symmetry.space_group_name_H-M   'P 1'
#
loop_
_entity.id
_entity.type
_entity.pdbx_description
1 polymer ?
#
loop_
_entity_poly.entity_id
_entity_poly.type
_entity_poly.pdbx_seq_one_letter_code
_entity_poly.pdbx_strand_id
1 'polypeptide(L)'
;MWRHLSKSQKLMSVASATAATASFAYYMNEKSVNNNIYKKTIQLQEKTSDLPPLFTRNKAFAEALQEQQESQQRDFWNPPSREEMIKRLKDNTKEPFDLLIVGGGATGAGISVDAATRGLNVAMVERDDFASGTSSRSTKLVHGGVRYLQKAIMELDYEQYALVCEALHERKIFLDIAPHLSDQLPIMLPVYK
;
A
#
# COMPACT_ATOMS: atom_id res chain seq x y z
N MET A 1 19.16 -20.56 26.65
CA MET A 1 17.91 -21.26 26.25
C MET A 1 18.18 -22.48 25.32
N TRP A 2 19.23 -23.29 25.54
CA TRP A 2 19.64 -24.37 24.59
C TRP A 2 20.06 -25.71 25.25
N ARG A 3 19.91 -25.85 26.57
CA ARG A 3 20.38 -27.06 27.31
C ARG A 3 19.43 -28.26 27.22
N HIS A 4 18.18 -28.10 26.80
CA HIS A 4 17.16 -29.16 26.79
C HIS A 4 16.81 -29.76 25.41
N LEU A 5 17.53 -29.39 24.34
CA LEU A 5 17.28 -29.94 22.99
C LEU A 5 17.96 -31.30 22.81
N SER A 6 17.24 -32.26 22.21
CA SER A 6 17.77 -33.59 21.87
C SER A 6 18.84 -33.49 20.77
N LYS A 7 19.71 -34.51 20.65
CA LYS A 7 20.81 -34.52 19.65
C LYS A 7 20.31 -34.31 18.22
N SER A 8 19.13 -34.86 17.87
CA SER A 8 18.51 -34.68 16.55
C SER A 8 17.99 -33.27 16.31
N GLN A 9 17.41 -32.61 17.31
CA GLN A 9 16.93 -31.24 17.18
C GLN A 9 18.08 -30.23 17.02
N LYS A 10 19.22 -30.47 17.69
CA LYS A 10 20.43 -29.66 17.47
C LYS A 10 20.98 -29.84 16.04
N LEU A 11 21.00 -31.07 15.53
CA LEU A 11 21.43 -31.37 14.15
C LEU A 11 20.53 -30.70 13.10
N MET A 12 19.21 -30.73 13.30
CA MET A 12 18.26 -30.08 12.39
C MET A 12 18.41 -28.55 12.37
N SER A 13 18.75 -27.93 13.51
CA SER A 13 18.97 -26.48 13.57
C SER A 13 20.25 -26.02 12.86
N VAL A 14 21.29 -26.87 12.85
CA VAL A 14 22.54 -26.60 12.11
C VAL A 14 22.32 -26.81 10.61
N ALA A 15 21.53 -27.81 10.23
CA ALA A 15 21.17 -28.07 8.83
C ALA A 15 20.33 -26.94 8.23
N SER A 16 19.39 -26.34 8.99
CA SER A 16 18.60 -25.21 8.50
C SER A 16 19.42 -23.92 8.36
N ALA A 17 20.36 -23.66 9.28
CA ALA A 17 21.25 -22.50 9.22
C ALA A 17 22.24 -22.56 8.04
N THR A 18 22.73 -23.76 7.72
CA THR A 18 23.64 -23.98 6.57
C THR A 18 22.90 -23.90 5.23
N ALA A 19 21.66 -24.42 5.14
CA ALA A 19 20.83 -24.26 3.96
C ALA A 19 20.46 -22.78 3.70
N ALA A 20 20.15 -22.01 4.74
CA ALA A 20 19.79 -20.59 4.60
C ALA A 20 20.98 -19.73 4.10
N THR A 21 22.18 -19.98 4.62
CA THR A 21 23.39 -19.25 4.19
C THR A 21 23.83 -19.65 2.79
N ALA A 22 23.70 -20.93 2.40
CA ALA A 22 23.96 -21.38 1.04
C ALA A 22 22.97 -20.79 0.01
N SER A 23 21.67 -20.75 0.33
CA SER A 23 20.66 -20.12 -0.55
C SER A 23 20.86 -18.61 -0.66
N PHE A 24 21.24 -17.93 0.42
CA PHE A 24 21.52 -16.50 0.39
C PHE A 24 22.82 -16.19 -0.38
N ALA A 25 23.86 -17.00 -0.23
CA ALA A 25 25.10 -16.87 -0.99
C ALA A 25 24.90 -17.17 -2.48
N TYR A 26 24.10 -18.19 -2.81
CA TYR A 26 23.70 -18.49 -4.19
C TYR A 26 22.90 -17.33 -4.81
N TYR A 27 21.91 -16.80 -4.08
CA TYR A 27 21.13 -15.63 -4.50
C TYR A 27 22.00 -14.38 -4.71
N MET A 28 22.98 -14.13 -3.83
CA MET A 28 23.91 -13.01 -3.96
C MET A 28 24.90 -13.21 -5.12
N ASN A 29 25.37 -14.44 -5.36
CA ASN A 29 26.24 -14.77 -6.48
C ASN A 29 25.51 -14.62 -7.82
N GLU A 30 24.25 -15.06 -7.91
CA GLU A 30 23.41 -14.92 -9.10
C GLU A 30 23.12 -13.43 -9.41
N LYS A 31 22.91 -12.59 -8.39
CA LYS A 31 22.84 -11.12 -8.55
C LYS A 31 24.15 -10.49 -9.04
N SER A 32 25.29 -10.96 -8.53
CA SER A 32 26.62 -10.46 -8.91
C SER A 32 26.99 -10.82 -10.35
N VAL A 33 26.74 -12.08 -10.76
CA VAL A 33 27.00 -12.57 -12.12
C VAL A 33 26.09 -11.87 -13.13
N ASN A 34 24.80 -11.71 -12.82
CA ASN A 34 23.87 -10.99 -13.70
C ASN A 34 24.28 -9.52 -13.90
N ASN A 35 24.69 -8.81 -12.85
CA ASN A 35 25.17 -7.43 -12.97
C ASN A 35 26.39 -7.30 -13.92
N ASN A 36 27.27 -8.30 -13.98
CA ASN A 36 28.42 -8.28 -14.90
C ASN A 36 28.01 -8.55 -16.35
N ILE A 37 27.00 -9.39 -16.59
CA ILE A 37 26.46 -9.64 -17.94
C ILE A 37 25.80 -8.38 -18.48
N TYR A 38 25.02 -7.66 -17.66
CA TYR A 38 24.36 -6.40 -18.05
C TYR A 38 25.38 -5.29 -18.36
N LYS A 39 26.44 -5.13 -17.55
CA LYS A 39 27.49 -4.15 -17.83
C LYS A 39 28.28 -4.48 -19.11
N LYS A 40 28.55 -5.76 -19.36
CA LYS A 40 29.29 -6.22 -20.54
C LYS A 40 28.44 -6.09 -21.82
N THR A 41 27.13 -6.30 -21.74
CA THR A 41 26.20 -6.08 -22.87
C THR A 41 26.03 -4.60 -23.18
N ILE A 42 25.92 -3.72 -22.17
CA ILE A 42 25.87 -2.26 -22.38
C ILE A 42 27.15 -1.75 -23.07
N GLN A 43 28.34 -2.18 -22.63
CA GLN A 43 29.61 -1.80 -23.27
C GLN A 43 29.78 -2.35 -24.69
N LEU A 44 29.22 -3.52 -25.01
CA LEU A 44 29.26 -4.09 -26.36
C LEU A 44 28.31 -3.34 -27.31
N GLN A 45 27.19 -2.84 -26.79
CA GLN A 45 26.15 -2.14 -27.56
C GLN A 45 26.52 -0.68 -27.86
N GLU A 46 27.27 -0.02 -26.96
CA GLU A 46 27.88 1.30 -27.23
C GLU A 46 28.95 1.26 -28.33
N LYS A 47 29.55 0.09 -28.57
CA LYS A 47 30.62 -0.10 -29.57
C LYS A 47 30.08 -0.38 -30.99
N THR A 48 28.79 -0.68 -31.13
CA THR A 48 28.10 -0.88 -32.41
C THR A 48 27.14 0.28 -32.66
N SER A 49 27.70 1.45 -32.92
CA SER A 49 26.94 2.60 -33.44
C SER A 49 26.55 2.30 -34.89
N ASP A 50 25.23 2.27 -35.14
CA ASP A 50 24.54 2.54 -36.43
C ASP A 50 23.18 1.81 -36.54
N LEU A 51 22.77 1.02 -35.54
CA LEU A 51 21.42 0.43 -35.49
C LEU A 51 20.59 0.99 -34.33
N PRO A 52 19.30 1.30 -34.55
CA PRO A 52 18.42 1.77 -33.47
C PRO A 52 18.28 0.67 -32.40
N PRO A 53 18.26 1.03 -31.11
CA PRO A 53 18.28 0.04 -30.03
C PRO A 53 17.00 -0.80 -30.05
N LEU A 54 17.14 -2.12 -30.19
CA LEU A 54 16.04 -3.10 -30.22
C LEU A 54 15.29 -3.25 -28.87
N PHE A 55 15.58 -2.42 -27.87
CA PHE A 55 14.88 -2.42 -26.59
C PHE A 55 14.82 -0.99 -26.00
N THR A 56 13.70 -0.31 -26.21
CA THR A 56 13.29 0.93 -25.51
C THR A 56 13.22 0.77 -23.99
N ARG A 57 13.29 -0.48 -23.50
CA ARG A 57 13.21 -0.87 -22.07
C ARG A 57 14.40 -0.41 -21.24
N ASN A 58 15.59 -0.27 -21.82
CA ASN A 58 16.79 0.11 -21.04
C ASN A 58 16.80 1.60 -20.67
N LYS A 59 16.27 2.46 -21.56
CA LYS A 59 16.15 3.89 -21.26
C LYS A 59 15.05 4.16 -20.24
N ALA A 60 13.87 3.56 -20.45
CA ALA A 60 12.76 3.63 -19.50
C ALA A 60 13.11 3.07 -18.11
N PHE A 61 13.94 2.03 -18.03
CA PHE A 61 14.41 1.47 -16.75
C PHE A 61 15.44 2.36 -16.07
N ALA A 62 16.35 2.98 -16.82
CA ALA A 62 17.30 3.96 -16.28
C ALA A 62 16.58 5.22 -15.80
N GLU A 63 15.60 5.72 -16.56
CA GLU A 63 14.73 6.84 -16.21
C GLU A 63 13.91 6.49 -14.95
N ALA A 64 13.29 5.32 -14.86
CA ALA A 64 12.57 4.87 -13.66
C ALA A 64 13.47 4.72 -12.42
N LEU A 65 14.73 4.31 -12.59
CA LEU A 65 15.71 4.26 -11.49
C LEU A 65 16.15 5.66 -11.05
N GLN A 66 16.29 6.59 -11.98
CA GLN A 66 16.57 8.00 -11.69
C GLN A 66 15.38 8.66 -10.99
N GLU A 67 14.16 8.43 -11.46
CA GLU A 67 12.92 8.84 -10.80
C GLU A 67 12.80 8.24 -9.39
N GLN A 68 13.19 6.97 -9.20
CA GLN A 68 13.24 6.37 -7.86
C GLN A 68 14.31 7.03 -6.97
N GLN A 69 15.47 7.40 -7.51
CA GLN A 69 16.53 8.10 -6.76
C GLN A 69 16.15 9.55 -6.43
N GLU A 70 15.54 10.28 -7.35
CA GLU A 70 14.98 11.63 -7.10
C GLU A 70 13.80 11.57 -6.13
N SER A 71 12.99 10.51 -6.16
CA SER A 71 11.88 10.31 -5.21
C SER A 71 12.33 10.09 -3.76
N GLN A 72 13.58 9.65 -3.54
CA GLN A 72 14.19 9.54 -2.19
C GLN A 72 14.59 10.90 -1.63
N GLN A 73 14.63 11.94 -2.46
CA GLN A 73 14.97 13.31 -2.09
C GLN A 73 13.71 14.16 -1.77
N ARG A 74 12.56 13.51 -1.58
CA ARG A 74 11.36 14.17 -1.06
C ARG A 74 11.51 14.32 0.45
N ASP A 75 11.26 15.53 0.97
CA ASP A 75 11.11 15.77 2.39
C ASP A 75 9.93 14.94 2.91
N PHE A 76 10.23 13.72 3.38
CA PHE A 76 9.24 12.88 4.00
C PHE A 76 8.80 13.56 5.29
N TRP A 77 7.50 13.83 5.41
CA TRP A 77 6.92 14.32 6.65
C TRP A 77 7.31 13.38 7.78
N ASN A 78 8.03 13.91 8.77
CA ASN A 78 8.36 13.17 9.97
C ASN A 78 7.26 13.41 11.02
N PRO A 79 6.46 12.40 11.37
CA PRO A 79 5.41 12.56 12.36
C PRO A 79 6.00 13.01 13.71
N PRO A 80 5.31 13.89 14.46
CA PRO A 80 5.70 14.18 15.84
C PRO A 80 5.65 12.91 16.69
N SER A 81 6.45 12.86 17.74
CA SER A 81 6.46 11.70 18.65
C SER A 81 5.11 11.53 19.35
N ARG A 82 4.79 10.29 19.74
CA ARG A 82 3.56 10.01 20.51
C ARG A 82 3.47 10.83 21.79
N GLU A 83 4.62 11.06 22.45
CA GLU A 83 4.70 11.85 23.67
C GLU A 83 4.32 13.32 23.42
N GLU A 84 4.84 13.93 22.35
CA GLU A 84 4.49 15.30 21.95
C GLU A 84 3.02 15.42 21.56
N MET A 85 2.48 14.44 20.82
CA MET A 85 1.06 14.43 20.46
C MET A 85 0.15 14.36 21.70
N ILE A 86 0.47 13.50 22.68
CA ILE A 86 -0.28 13.40 23.93
C ILE A 86 -0.16 14.69 24.74
N LYS A 87 1.03 15.30 24.78
CA LYS A 87 1.24 16.59 25.45
C LYS A 87 0.37 17.67 24.82
N ARG A 88 0.34 17.77 23.50
CA ARG A 88 -0.51 18.73 22.76
C ARG A 88 -2.00 18.51 23.03
N LEU A 89 -2.44 17.26 23.12
CA LEU A 89 -3.83 16.92 23.49
C LEU A 89 -4.21 17.38 24.90
N LYS A 90 -3.28 17.33 25.86
CA LYS A 90 -3.50 17.74 27.26
C LYS A 90 -3.34 19.25 27.47
N ASP A 91 -2.36 19.86 26.83
CA ASP A 91 -1.97 21.26 27.01
C ASP A 91 -2.70 22.21 26.04
N ASN A 92 -3.87 21.81 25.52
CA ASN A 92 -4.62 22.53 24.46
C ASN A 92 -5.30 23.83 24.93
N THR A 93 -4.94 24.37 26.09
CA THR A 93 -5.57 25.57 26.66
C THR A 93 -5.29 26.84 25.84
N LYS A 94 -4.18 26.88 25.11
CA LYS A 94 -3.82 28.01 24.23
C LYS A 94 -4.33 27.84 22.80
N GLU A 95 -4.45 26.61 22.34
CA GLU A 95 -4.89 26.23 20.99
C GLU A 95 -5.86 25.06 21.11
N PRO A 96 -7.14 25.33 21.44
CA PRO A 96 -8.14 24.27 21.56
C PRO A 96 -8.35 23.59 20.19
N PHE A 97 -8.70 22.32 20.23
CA PHE A 97 -9.16 21.60 19.04
C PHE A 97 -10.63 21.93 18.78
N ASP A 98 -10.96 22.17 17.53
CA ASP A 98 -12.34 22.42 17.08
C ASP A 98 -13.14 21.12 16.98
N LEU A 99 -12.45 20.01 16.66
CA LEU A 99 -13.06 18.70 16.47
C LEU A 99 -12.19 17.60 17.07
N LEU A 100 -12.81 16.76 17.92
CA LEU A 100 -12.22 15.52 18.41
C LEU A 100 -12.90 14.32 17.74
N ILE A 101 -12.12 13.51 17.02
CA ILE A 101 -12.57 12.30 16.35
C ILE A 101 -12.12 11.09 17.15
N VAL A 102 -13.06 10.20 17.47
CA VAL A 102 -12.79 8.95 18.19
C VAL A 102 -12.88 7.78 17.20
N GLY A 103 -11.74 7.14 16.94
CA GLY A 103 -11.60 6.01 16.02
C GLY A 103 -10.79 6.37 14.78
N GLY A 104 -9.65 5.71 14.60
CA GLY A 104 -8.72 5.83 13.48
C GLY A 104 -8.95 4.82 12.36
N GLY A 105 -10.21 4.43 12.12
CA GLY A 105 -10.61 3.64 10.96
C GLY A 105 -10.75 4.49 9.69
N ALA A 106 -11.16 3.88 8.59
CA ALA A 106 -11.37 4.56 7.31
C ALA A 106 -12.30 5.78 7.42
N THR A 107 -13.40 5.65 8.18
CA THR A 107 -14.34 6.75 8.43
C THR A 107 -13.70 7.90 9.20
N GLY A 108 -13.03 7.61 10.33
CA GLY A 108 -12.40 8.66 11.13
C GLY A 108 -11.24 9.34 10.41
N ALA A 109 -10.46 8.60 9.63
CA ALA A 109 -9.42 9.14 8.77
C ALA A 109 -10.01 10.08 7.70
N GLY A 110 -11.08 9.67 7.02
CA GLY A 110 -11.76 10.49 6.02
C GLY A 110 -12.32 11.80 6.61
N ILE A 111 -13.00 11.71 7.76
CA ILE A 111 -13.50 12.89 8.49
C ILE A 111 -12.35 13.80 8.92
N SER A 112 -11.23 13.22 9.38
CA SER A 112 -10.05 13.99 9.80
C SER A 112 -9.47 14.82 8.65
N VAL A 113 -9.34 14.21 7.46
CA VAL A 113 -8.85 14.89 6.27
C VAL A 113 -9.84 15.97 5.81
N ASP A 114 -11.13 15.66 5.70
CA ASP A 114 -12.14 16.65 5.30
C ASP A 114 -12.16 17.85 6.27
N ALA A 115 -12.21 17.61 7.58
CA ALA A 115 -12.20 18.67 8.57
C ALA A 115 -10.91 19.50 8.55
N ALA A 116 -9.73 18.85 8.44
CA ALA A 116 -8.45 19.55 8.36
C ALA A 116 -8.34 20.41 7.08
N THR A 117 -8.83 19.92 5.94
CA THR A 117 -8.83 20.70 4.67
C THR A 117 -9.75 21.91 4.72
N ARG A 118 -10.75 21.92 5.61
CA ARG A 118 -11.61 23.08 5.88
C ARG A 118 -11.01 24.06 6.90
N GLY A 119 -9.79 23.80 7.37
CA GLY A 119 -9.06 24.68 8.29
C GLY A 119 -9.39 24.47 9.77
N LEU A 120 -10.09 23.38 10.12
CA LEU A 120 -10.36 23.06 11.53
C LEU A 120 -9.11 22.48 12.20
N ASN A 121 -8.91 22.82 13.47
CA ASN A 121 -7.90 22.17 14.31
C ASN A 121 -8.45 20.84 14.83
N VAL A 122 -8.05 19.73 14.20
CA VAL A 122 -8.61 18.40 14.46
C VAL A 122 -7.67 17.56 15.31
N ALA A 123 -8.23 16.91 16.33
CA ALA A 123 -7.59 15.83 17.06
C ALA A 123 -8.28 14.50 16.72
N MET A 124 -7.50 13.45 16.45
CA MET A 124 -8.02 12.08 16.30
C MET A 124 -7.33 11.15 17.28
N VAL A 125 -8.13 10.31 17.96
CA VAL A 125 -7.63 9.30 18.89
C VAL A 125 -8.09 7.91 18.46
N GLU A 126 -7.15 6.97 18.43
CA GLU A 126 -7.38 5.54 18.21
C GLU A 126 -6.81 4.77 19.40
N ARG A 127 -7.54 3.73 19.82
CA ARG A 127 -7.13 2.88 20.94
C ARG A 127 -5.97 1.98 20.53
N ASP A 128 -6.09 1.37 19.34
CA ASP A 128 -5.16 0.38 18.82
C ASP A 128 -4.25 1.04 17.75
N ASP A 129 -4.03 0.38 16.61
CA ASP A 129 -3.33 0.94 15.45
C ASP A 129 -4.33 1.51 14.42
N PHE A 130 -3.87 2.41 13.54
CA PHE A 130 -4.71 2.95 12.47
C PHE A 130 -5.25 1.84 11.56
N ALA A 131 -6.51 1.96 11.18
CA ALA A 131 -7.26 0.96 10.40
C ALA A 131 -7.32 -0.47 11.01
N SER A 132 -6.88 -0.67 12.26
CA SER A 132 -6.78 -2.00 12.89
C SER A 132 -8.13 -2.69 13.12
N GLY A 133 -9.26 -2.00 13.03
CA GLY A 133 -10.62 -2.54 13.12
C GLY A 133 -11.15 -3.14 11.81
N THR A 134 -12.43 -2.91 11.49
CA THR A 134 -13.07 -3.43 10.27
C THR A 134 -12.40 -2.95 8.98
N SER A 135 -11.79 -1.76 9.00
CA SER A 135 -11.16 -1.16 7.82
C SER A 135 -10.02 -2.00 7.22
N SER A 136 -9.31 -2.79 8.04
CA SER A 136 -8.27 -3.73 7.55
C SER A 136 -8.81 -5.12 7.17
N ARG A 137 -10.05 -5.45 7.56
CA ARG A 137 -10.68 -6.78 7.42
C ARG A 137 -11.75 -6.84 6.34
N SER A 138 -11.72 -5.92 5.38
CA SER A 138 -12.59 -5.97 4.20
C SER A 138 -12.08 -6.96 3.15
N THR A 139 -12.89 -7.19 2.13
CA THR A 139 -12.49 -7.89 0.90
C THR A 139 -11.44 -7.12 0.07
N LYS A 140 -11.14 -5.87 0.47
CA LYS A 140 -10.25 -4.94 -0.25
C LYS A 140 -10.73 -4.64 -1.67
N LEU A 141 -12.06 -4.63 -1.85
CA LEU A 141 -12.72 -4.29 -3.11
C LEU A 141 -13.66 -3.11 -2.88
N VAL A 142 -13.51 -2.06 -3.68
CA VAL A 142 -14.49 -0.98 -3.78
C VAL A 142 -15.47 -1.36 -4.91
N HIS A 143 -16.69 -1.75 -4.54
CA HIS A 143 -17.68 -2.23 -5.50
C HIS A 143 -19.00 -1.46 -5.42
N GLY A 144 -19.67 -1.30 -6.56
CA GLY A 144 -20.97 -0.63 -6.66
C GLY A 144 -22.15 -1.40 -6.06
N GLY A 145 -21.94 -2.64 -5.60
CA GLY A 145 -22.99 -3.38 -4.90
C GLY A 145 -24.04 -3.95 -5.85
N VAL A 146 -23.61 -4.62 -6.92
CA VAL A 146 -24.48 -5.22 -7.97
C VAL A 146 -25.63 -6.06 -7.39
N ARG A 147 -25.43 -6.69 -6.23
CA ARG A 147 -26.48 -7.44 -5.52
C ARG A 147 -27.69 -6.57 -5.13
N TYR A 148 -27.47 -5.31 -4.77
CA TYR A 148 -28.54 -4.39 -4.38
C TYR A 148 -29.39 -3.95 -5.58
N LEU A 149 -28.80 -3.94 -6.78
CA LEU A 149 -29.50 -3.60 -8.01
C LEU A 149 -30.66 -4.56 -8.31
N GLN A 150 -30.54 -5.83 -7.91
CA GLN A 150 -31.63 -6.79 -8.04
C GLN A 150 -32.88 -6.31 -7.28
N LYS A 151 -32.72 -5.95 -6.00
CA LYS A 151 -33.82 -5.47 -5.16
C LYS A 151 -34.38 -4.15 -5.70
N ALA A 152 -33.49 -3.23 -6.09
CA ALA A 152 -33.87 -1.96 -6.69
C ALA A 152 -34.78 -2.12 -7.92
N ILE A 153 -34.49 -3.09 -8.81
CA ILE A 153 -35.28 -3.30 -10.03
C ILE A 153 -36.54 -4.14 -9.76
N MET A 154 -36.40 -5.25 -9.02
CA MET A 154 -37.50 -6.20 -8.82
C MET A 154 -38.57 -5.68 -7.85
N GLU A 155 -38.17 -4.93 -6.84
CA GLU A 155 -39.05 -4.40 -5.80
C GLU A 155 -39.29 -2.88 -5.93
N LEU A 156 -38.72 -2.24 -6.97
CA LEU A 156 -38.76 -0.78 -7.17
C LEU A 156 -38.23 0.01 -5.96
N ASP A 157 -37.23 -0.55 -5.27
CA ASP A 157 -36.61 0.05 -4.08
C ASP A 157 -35.63 1.17 -4.48
N TYR A 158 -36.10 2.41 -4.39
CA TYR A 158 -35.33 3.60 -4.76
C TYR A 158 -34.09 3.81 -3.88
N GLU A 159 -34.12 3.45 -2.60
CA GLU A 159 -32.97 3.63 -1.71
C GLU A 159 -31.81 2.73 -2.14
N GLN A 160 -32.12 1.48 -2.52
CA GLN A 160 -31.12 0.57 -3.06
C GLN A 160 -30.57 1.03 -4.40
N TYR A 161 -31.42 1.62 -5.25
CA TYR A 161 -30.97 2.23 -6.50
C TYR A 161 -29.99 3.38 -6.24
N ALA A 162 -30.35 4.31 -5.36
CA ALA A 162 -29.52 5.45 -5.00
C ALA A 162 -28.16 5.02 -4.43
N LEU A 163 -28.15 4.01 -3.55
CA LEU A 163 -26.92 3.45 -2.98
C LEU A 163 -25.99 2.88 -4.06
N VAL A 164 -26.52 2.16 -5.05
CA VAL A 164 -25.71 1.62 -6.15
C VAL A 164 -25.11 2.75 -6.99
N CYS A 165 -25.90 3.79 -7.28
CA CYS A 165 -25.42 4.96 -8.02
C CYS A 165 -24.31 5.70 -7.26
N GLU A 166 -24.49 5.95 -5.97
CA GLU A 166 -23.50 6.59 -5.11
C GLU A 166 -22.22 5.76 -5.02
N ALA A 167 -22.32 4.45 -4.76
CA ALA A 167 -21.17 3.57 -4.67
C ALA A 167 -20.36 3.50 -5.98
N LEU A 168 -21.04 3.54 -7.14
CA LEU A 168 -20.37 3.60 -8.44
C LEU A 168 -19.69 4.95 -8.69
N HIS A 169 -20.30 6.05 -8.24
CA HIS A 169 -19.74 7.39 -8.34
C HIS A 169 -18.48 7.53 -7.46
N GLU A 170 -18.57 7.14 -6.19
CA GLU A 170 -17.45 7.14 -5.25
C GLU A 170 -16.30 6.24 -5.71
N ARG A 171 -16.60 5.08 -6.31
CA ARG A 171 -15.55 4.22 -6.90
C ARG A 171 -14.75 4.93 -7.97
N LYS A 172 -15.39 5.77 -8.80
CA LYS A 172 -14.67 6.57 -9.81
C LYS A 172 -13.76 7.58 -9.13
N ILE A 173 -14.28 8.33 -8.15
CA ILE A 173 -13.50 9.30 -7.38
C ILE A 173 -12.30 8.62 -6.70
N PHE A 174 -12.49 7.43 -6.14
CA PHE A 174 -11.42 6.68 -5.45
C PHE A 174 -10.24 6.37 -6.38
N LEU A 175 -10.52 5.99 -7.63
CA LEU A 175 -9.50 5.76 -8.66
C LEU A 175 -8.75 7.05 -9.02
N ASP A 176 -9.43 8.20 -8.99
CA ASP A 176 -8.84 9.50 -9.31
C ASP A 176 -7.96 10.03 -8.16
N ILE A 177 -8.39 9.88 -6.90
CA ILE A 177 -7.65 10.42 -5.73
C ILE A 177 -6.52 9.52 -5.23
N ALA A 178 -6.64 8.20 -5.44
CA ALA A 178 -5.69 7.22 -4.93
C ALA A 178 -5.27 6.20 -6.02
N PRO A 179 -4.71 6.65 -7.16
CA PRO A 179 -4.30 5.77 -8.26
C PRO A 179 -3.12 4.85 -7.91
N HIS A 180 -2.40 5.15 -6.84
CA HIS A 180 -1.30 4.32 -6.33
C HIS A 180 -1.76 3.20 -5.38
N LEU A 181 -3.02 3.25 -4.93
CA LEU A 181 -3.61 2.29 -3.99
C LEU A 181 -4.76 1.48 -4.61
N SER A 182 -5.33 1.94 -5.74
CA SER A 182 -6.51 1.34 -6.35
C SER A 182 -6.39 1.20 -7.86
N ASP A 183 -6.84 0.06 -8.36
CA ASP A 183 -6.83 -0.32 -9.77
C ASP A 183 -8.16 -0.93 -10.19
N GLN A 184 -8.46 -0.89 -11.50
CA GLN A 184 -9.64 -1.54 -12.05
C GLN A 184 -9.47 -3.07 -12.06
N LEU A 185 -10.41 -3.78 -11.44
CA LEU A 185 -10.44 -5.25 -11.41
C LEU A 185 -11.72 -5.78 -12.08
N PRO A 186 -11.64 -6.38 -13.27
CA PRO A 186 -12.75 -7.09 -13.89
C PRO A 186 -13.15 -8.33 -13.08
N ILE A 187 -14.46 -8.54 -12.86
CA ILE A 187 -15.01 -9.69 -12.13
C ILE A 187 -15.81 -10.58 -13.08
N MET A 188 -15.54 -11.88 -13.06
CA MET A 188 -16.33 -12.89 -13.78
C MET A 188 -17.42 -13.45 -12.85
N LEU A 189 -18.67 -13.48 -13.32
CA LEU A 189 -19.82 -14.02 -12.59
C LEU A 189 -20.36 -15.27 -13.30
N PRO A 190 -20.16 -16.48 -12.77
CA PRO A 190 -20.74 -17.69 -13.35
C PRO A 190 -22.26 -17.73 -13.10
N VAL A 191 -23.03 -18.15 -14.10
CA VAL A 191 -24.50 -18.30 -14.04
C VAL A 191 -24.86 -19.77 -14.21
N TYR A 192 -25.65 -20.29 -13.29
CA TYR A 192 -26.10 -21.69 -13.27
C TYR A 192 -27.60 -21.77 -13.55
N LYS A 193 -28.05 -22.90 -14.11
CA LYS A 193 -29.46 -23.23 -14.35
C LYS A 193 -29.99 -24.15 -13.26
#